data_AF-D9RAN9-F1
#
_entry.id   AF-D9RAN9-F1
#
_cell.length_a   1.000
_cell.length_b   1.000
_cell.length_c   1.000
_cell.angle_alpha   90.00
_cell.angle_beta   90.00
_cell.angle_gamma   90.00
#
_symmetry.space_group_name_H-M   'P 1'
#
loop_
_entity.id
_entity.type
_entity.pdbx_description
1 polymer ?
#
loop_
_entity_poly.entity_id
_entity_poly.type
_entity_poly.pdbx_seq_one_letter_code
_entity_poly.pdbx_strand_id
1 'polypeptide(L)'
;MTNIYILSACDAWAGTDSMRTLGVTTDETMLYAMLAAKIKAGDMEYGGFGDEKAWLCFQEDFKKEEVNFNKLKYGFVQTYEDMQITEPVSLAQFPEAGAAYEEITGEKAKLELEKLELDRRSLIYSEVEIRTDFGYTCFLMAGFCDRDRLEADENFQAFMEGTTDSEVNASVYSYSVGTGESVSPNEDELAIIKQYADELGEEYDVDSIQRDFISFYYEAEQEY
;
A
#
# COMPACT_ATOMS: atom_id res chain seq x y z
N MET A 1 9.60 11.34 -6.51
CA MET A 1 10.34 11.39 -5.24
C MET A 1 9.59 12.25 -4.25
N THR A 2 9.11 11.61 -3.18
CA THR A 2 8.39 12.25 -2.08
C THR A 2 9.40 12.66 -1.01
N ASN A 3 9.26 13.86 -0.44
CA ASN A 3 10.10 14.32 0.66
C ASN A 3 9.46 13.96 2.00
N ILE A 4 10.27 13.53 2.95
CA ILE A 4 9.91 13.40 4.36
C ILE A 4 10.41 14.65 5.09
N TYR A 5 9.47 15.35 5.72
CA TYR A 5 9.74 16.49 6.58
C TYR A 5 9.69 16.07 8.03
N ILE A 6 10.77 16.33 8.77
CA ILE A 6 10.88 16.08 10.21
C ILE A 6 10.98 17.43 10.90
N LEU A 7 9.94 17.79 11.66
CA LEU A 7 9.97 18.97 12.53
C LEU A 7 10.50 18.56 13.90
N SER A 8 11.55 19.25 14.35
CA SER A 8 12.12 19.06 15.69
C SER A 8 12.15 20.38 16.45
N ALA A 9 11.98 20.32 17.77
CA ALA A 9 12.31 21.41 18.68
C ALA A 9 13.75 21.27 19.16
N CYS A 10 14.38 22.39 19.51
CA CYS A 10 15.70 22.41 20.13
C CYS A 10 15.81 23.57 21.11
N ASP A 11 16.83 23.52 21.98
CA ASP A 11 17.18 24.65 22.82
C ASP A 11 17.81 25.80 22.01
N ALA A 12 18.14 26.91 22.69
CA ALA A 12 18.71 28.11 22.07
C ALA A 12 19.98 27.87 21.23
N TRP A 13 20.64 26.74 21.44
CA TRP A 13 21.92 26.38 20.84
C TRP A 13 21.79 25.35 19.72
N ALA A 14 20.57 24.88 19.44
CA ALA A 14 20.30 23.81 18.47
C ALA A 14 21.20 22.58 18.66
N GLY A 15 21.56 22.28 19.92
CA GLY A 15 22.41 21.14 20.25
C GLY A 15 21.73 19.83 19.89
N THR A 16 22.48 18.88 19.30
CA THR A 16 21.94 17.55 18.96
C THR A 16 21.45 16.78 20.18
N ASP A 17 21.93 17.13 21.37
CA ASP A 17 21.53 16.61 22.68
C ASP A 17 20.21 17.19 23.21
N SER A 18 19.75 18.33 22.69
CA SER A 18 18.49 18.97 23.07
C SER A 18 17.37 18.77 22.04
N MET A 19 17.69 18.19 20.87
CA MET A 19 16.72 17.99 19.78
C MET A 19 15.64 16.97 20.16
N ARG A 20 14.38 17.36 19.96
CA ARG A 20 13.21 16.50 20.15
C ARG A 20 12.32 16.56 18.92
N THR A 21 12.12 15.42 18.27
CA THR A 21 11.17 15.29 17.16
C THR A 21 9.75 15.61 17.64
N LEU A 22 9.10 16.55 16.95
CA LEU A 22 7.72 16.96 17.21
C LEU A 22 6.73 16.33 16.23
N GLY A 23 7.19 15.99 15.02
CA GLY A 23 6.41 15.19 14.08
C GLY A 23 7.11 14.99 12.75
N VAL A 24 6.54 14.09 11.96
CA VAL A 24 7.06 13.65 10.66
C VAL A 24 5.90 13.62 9.66
N THR A 25 6.09 14.14 8.46
CA THR A 25 5.06 14.12 7.41
C THR A 25 5.66 14.14 6.00
N THR A 26 4.93 13.60 5.03
CA THR A 26 5.24 13.73 3.61
C THR A 26 4.45 14.86 2.93
N ASP A 27 3.48 15.46 3.64
CA ASP A 27 2.67 16.58 3.16
C ASP A 27 3.23 17.90 3.68
N GLU A 28 3.68 18.74 2.74
CA GLU A 28 4.23 20.06 3.04
C GLU A 28 3.20 21.00 3.69
N THR A 29 1.92 20.88 3.35
CA THR A 29 0.85 21.66 3.98
C THR A 29 0.69 21.28 5.45
N MET A 30 0.78 19.97 5.75
CA MET A 30 0.78 19.48 7.12
C MET A 30 2.02 19.98 7.89
N LEU A 31 3.20 20.00 7.26
CA LEU A 31 4.41 20.58 7.87
C LEU A 31 4.16 22.05 8.27
N TYR A 32 3.59 22.86 7.37
CA TYR A 32 3.29 24.25 7.67
C TYR A 32 2.25 24.40 8.78
N ALA A 33 1.25 23.51 8.85
CA ALA A 33 0.29 23.49 9.94
C ALA A 33 0.95 23.17 11.29
N MET A 34 1.88 22.22 11.32
CA MET A 34 2.66 21.87 12.52
C MET A 34 3.52 23.04 13.00
N LEU A 35 4.23 23.72 12.08
CA LEU A 35 5.01 24.92 12.36
C LEU A 35 4.12 26.04 12.91
N ALA A 36 3.00 26.32 12.25
CA ALA A 36 2.03 27.32 12.68
C ALA A 36 1.52 27.06 14.11
N ALA A 37 1.24 25.81 14.45
CA ALA A 37 0.77 25.43 15.78
C ALA A 37 1.84 25.73 16.85
N LYS A 38 3.11 25.43 16.57
CA LYS A 38 4.22 25.67 17.50
C LYS A 38 4.56 27.14 17.67
N ILE A 39 4.52 27.91 16.59
CA ILE A 39 4.69 29.37 16.65
C ILE A 39 3.56 30.00 17.46
N LYS A 40 2.30 29.62 17.22
CA LYS A 40 1.14 30.14 17.96
C LYS A 40 1.15 29.80 19.45
N ALA A 41 1.71 28.65 19.82
CA ALA A 41 1.86 28.25 21.21
C ALA A 41 2.98 29.01 21.94
N GLY A 42 3.85 29.73 21.22
CA GLY A 42 5.04 30.36 21.77
C GLY A 42 6.22 29.40 21.96
N ASP A 43 6.11 28.16 21.47
CA ASP A 43 7.18 27.15 21.55
C ASP A 43 8.32 27.44 20.54
N MET A 44 8.03 28.19 19.47
CA MET A 44 8.98 28.53 18.41
C MET A 44 8.88 30.00 18.00
N GLU A 45 10.04 30.57 17.64
CA GLU A 45 10.13 31.90 17.06
C GLU A 45 10.28 31.82 15.54
N TYR A 46 9.89 32.89 14.84
CA TYR A 46 10.05 32.99 13.39
C TYR A 46 10.39 34.43 12.98
N GLY A 47 11.39 34.58 12.11
CA GLY A 47 11.82 35.87 11.58
C GLY A 47 12.50 36.77 12.61
N GLY A 48 12.99 36.20 13.72
CA GLY A 48 13.55 36.95 14.85
C GLY A 48 12.51 37.53 15.81
N PHE A 49 11.25 37.11 15.69
CA PHE A 49 10.16 37.48 16.58
C PHE A 49 9.63 36.27 17.34
N GLY A 50 9.13 36.50 18.56
CA GLY A 50 8.27 35.58 19.30
C GLY A 50 6.80 35.97 19.25
N ASP A 51 5.96 35.13 19.85
CA ASP A 51 4.53 35.35 20.06
C ASP A 51 3.75 35.71 18.78
N GLU A 52 2.78 36.64 18.88
CA GLU A 52 1.90 37.04 17.79
C GLU A 52 2.64 37.59 16.57
N LYS A 53 3.79 38.26 16.78
CA LYS A 53 4.61 38.80 15.68
C LYS A 53 5.28 37.69 14.86
N ALA A 54 5.71 36.62 15.52
CA ALA A 54 6.23 35.43 14.85
C ALA A 54 5.17 34.82 13.94
N TRP A 55 3.94 34.70 14.45
CA TRP A 55 2.80 34.17 13.69
C TRP A 55 2.46 35.04 12.47
N LEU A 56 2.39 36.36 12.62
CA LEU A 56 2.13 37.27 11.51
C LEU A 56 3.20 37.17 10.42
N CYS A 57 4.47 37.13 10.81
CA CYS A 57 5.58 36.98 9.88
C CYS A 57 5.52 35.64 9.12
N PHE A 58 5.27 34.54 9.83
CA PHE A 58 5.10 33.23 9.20
C PHE A 58 3.91 33.19 8.24
N GLN A 59 2.77 33.77 8.63
CA GLN A 59 1.58 33.82 7.79
C GLN A 59 1.81 34.63 6.50
N GLU A 60 2.56 35.73 6.57
CA GLU A 60 2.91 36.52 5.38
C GLU A 60 3.82 35.74 4.42
N ASP A 61 4.84 35.08 4.94
CA ASP A 61 5.72 34.23 4.13
C ASP A 61 4.95 33.05 3.51
N PHE A 62 4.08 32.41 4.29
CA PHE A 62 3.21 31.33 3.81
C PHE A 62 2.31 31.79 2.65
N LYS A 63 1.66 32.95 2.77
CA LYS A 63 0.81 33.51 1.69
C LYS A 63 1.58 33.83 0.42
N LYS A 64 2.89 34.07 0.51
CA LYS A 64 3.77 34.36 -0.62
C LYS A 64 4.47 33.12 -1.17
N GLU A 65 4.27 31.95 -0.56
CA GLU A 65 5.02 30.73 -0.86
C GLU A 65 6.55 30.91 -0.65
N GLU A 66 6.94 31.75 0.32
CA GLU A 66 8.32 32.12 0.63
C GLU A 66 8.74 31.67 2.05
N VAL A 67 8.13 30.61 2.58
CA VAL A 67 8.48 30.09 3.91
C VAL A 67 9.94 29.68 3.93
N ASN A 68 10.70 30.24 4.87
CA ASN A 68 12.13 29.99 5.00
C ASN A 68 12.45 29.41 6.37
N PHE A 69 12.79 28.13 6.42
CA PHE A 69 13.10 27.44 7.66
C PHE A 69 14.31 28.01 8.42
N ASN A 70 15.20 28.75 7.75
CA ASN A 70 16.32 29.44 8.41
C ASN A 70 15.85 30.61 9.30
N LYS A 71 14.58 31.04 9.17
CA LYS A 71 13.98 32.05 10.04
C LYS A 71 13.47 31.46 11.36
N LEU A 72 13.43 30.14 11.51
CA LEU A 72 13.00 29.48 12.75
C LEU A 72 14.06 29.60 13.85
N LYS A 73 13.60 29.78 15.10
CA LYS A 73 14.41 29.48 16.28
C LYS A 73 13.63 28.59 17.24
N TYR A 74 14.39 27.84 18.04
CA TYR A 74 13.89 26.76 18.91
C TYR A 74 13.18 25.63 18.15
N GLY A 75 13.35 25.62 16.82
CA GLY A 75 12.81 24.62 15.91
C GLY A 75 13.66 24.51 14.66
N PHE A 76 13.68 23.30 14.09
CA PHE A 76 14.40 23.00 12.87
C PHE A 76 13.62 21.97 12.05
N VAL A 77 13.67 22.12 10.73
CA VAL A 77 13.07 21.18 9.77
C VAL A 77 14.19 20.46 9.05
N GLN A 78 14.20 19.13 9.15
CA GLN A 78 15.00 18.28 8.29
C GLN A 78 14.15 17.78 7.13
N THR A 79 14.74 17.79 5.95
CA THR A 79 14.14 17.23 4.74
C THR A 79 15.00 16.10 4.27
N TYR A 80 14.41 14.92 4.15
CA TYR A 80 15.04 13.74 3.58
C TYR A 80 14.19 13.25 2.41
N GLU A 81 14.84 12.62 1.44
CA GLU A 81 14.12 11.87 0.41
C GLU A 81 13.53 10.61 1.06
N ASP A 82 12.31 10.24 0.65
CA ASP A 82 11.70 8.99 1.07
C ASP A 82 12.47 7.81 0.48
N MET A 83 13.23 7.11 1.34
CA MET A 83 14.08 6.01 0.93
C MET A 83 13.28 4.73 0.72
N GLN A 84 12.66 4.62 -0.46
CA GLN A 84 11.97 3.41 -0.91
C GLN A 84 12.89 2.55 -1.78
N ILE A 85 12.81 1.22 -1.66
CA ILE A 85 13.63 0.29 -2.46
C ILE A 85 13.31 0.37 -3.96
N THR A 86 12.10 0.81 -4.30
CA THR A 86 11.63 1.01 -5.67
C THR A 86 12.23 2.25 -6.35
N GLU A 87 12.95 3.09 -5.60
CA GLU A 87 13.54 4.33 -6.09
C GLU A 87 15.08 4.21 -6.13
N PRO A 88 15.73 4.14 -7.31
CA PRO A 88 17.16 3.84 -7.45
C PRO A 88 18.11 4.80 -6.72
N VAL A 89 17.70 6.05 -6.48
CA VAL A 89 18.49 7.07 -5.78
C VAL A 89 18.58 6.78 -4.29
N SER A 90 17.53 6.20 -3.71
CA SER A 90 17.40 5.87 -2.28
C SER A 90 18.45 4.88 -1.78
N LEU A 91 18.89 3.97 -2.65
CA LEU A 91 19.85 2.91 -2.30
C LEU A 91 21.30 3.36 -2.44
N ALA A 92 21.59 4.52 -3.02
CA ALA A 92 22.96 5.00 -3.19
C ALA A 92 23.69 5.24 -1.85
N GLN A 93 22.95 5.56 -0.80
CA GLN A 93 23.49 5.77 0.55
C GLN A 93 23.69 4.46 1.32
N PHE A 94 22.93 3.43 0.97
CA PHE A 94 22.96 2.10 1.59
C PHE A 94 22.93 1.03 0.50
N PRO A 95 24.03 0.85 -0.27
CA PRO A 95 24.04 -0.05 -1.41
C PRO A 95 23.75 -1.51 -1.01
N GLU A 96 24.02 -1.89 0.24
CA GLU A 96 23.73 -3.21 0.80
C GLU A 96 22.25 -3.41 1.19
N ALA A 97 21.47 -2.33 1.30
CA ALA A 97 20.08 -2.41 1.76
C ALA A 97 19.17 -3.16 0.79
N GLY A 98 19.46 -3.13 -0.51
CA GLY A 98 18.70 -3.89 -1.50
C GLY A 98 18.74 -5.39 -1.24
N ALA A 99 19.96 -5.94 -1.13
CA ALA A 99 20.16 -7.36 -0.85
C ALA A 99 19.60 -7.78 0.52
N ALA A 100 19.79 -6.95 1.56
CA ALA A 100 19.25 -7.24 2.88
C ALA A 100 17.71 -7.20 2.91
N TYR A 101 17.09 -6.30 2.14
CA TYR A 101 15.64 -6.23 2.02
C TYR A 101 15.10 -7.49 1.34
N GLU A 102 15.65 -7.89 0.19
CA GLU A 102 15.27 -9.11 -0.53
C GLU A 102 15.38 -10.35 0.37
N GLU A 103 16.47 -10.47 1.15
CA GLU A 103 16.65 -11.57 2.11
C GLU A 103 15.55 -11.59 3.17
N ILE A 104 15.27 -10.45 3.81
CA ILE A 104 14.26 -10.35 4.88
C ILE A 104 12.84 -10.57 4.33
N THR A 105 12.52 -10.03 3.15
CA THR A 105 11.20 -10.23 2.54
C THR A 105 11.01 -11.66 2.05
N GLY A 106 12.06 -12.29 1.50
CA GLY A 106 12.05 -13.69 1.11
C GLY A 106 11.85 -14.63 2.30
N GLU A 107 12.55 -14.41 3.42
CA GLU A 107 12.33 -15.19 4.65
C GLU A 107 10.90 -15.02 5.19
N LYS A 108 10.36 -13.80 5.14
CA LYS A 108 8.96 -13.56 5.52
C LYS A 108 7.98 -14.29 4.59
N ALA A 109 8.21 -14.23 3.28
CA ALA A 109 7.38 -14.93 2.30
C ALA A 109 7.38 -16.45 2.57
N LYS A 110 8.56 -17.05 2.79
CA LYS A 110 8.68 -18.47 3.14
C LYS A 110 7.87 -18.84 4.37
N LEU A 111 7.97 -18.06 5.46
CA LEU A 111 7.21 -18.32 6.69
C LEU A 111 5.69 -18.24 6.49
N GLU A 112 5.21 -17.36 5.60
CA GLU A 112 3.79 -17.28 5.27
C GLU A 112 3.36 -18.46 4.37
N LEU A 113 4.18 -18.82 3.39
CA LEU A 113 3.93 -19.98 2.51
C LEU A 113 3.95 -21.30 3.26
N GLU A 114 4.78 -21.47 4.29
CA GLU A 114 4.80 -22.65 5.17
C GLU A 114 3.43 -22.92 5.81
N LYS A 115 2.64 -21.87 6.09
CA LYS A 115 1.28 -22.01 6.66
C LYS A 115 0.31 -22.69 5.69
N LEU A 116 0.62 -22.70 4.40
CA LEU A 116 -0.18 -23.37 3.39
C LEU A 116 0.03 -24.89 3.41
N GLU A 117 1.05 -25.42 4.09
CA GLU A 117 1.33 -26.85 4.24
C GLU A 117 1.42 -27.62 2.90
N LEU A 118 1.97 -26.97 1.86
CA LEU A 118 1.98 -27.45 0.47
C LEU A 118 2.83 -28.72 0.24
N ASP A 119 3.65 -29.12 1.21
CA ASP A 119 4.36 -30.41 1.21
C ASP A 119 3.47 -31.63 1.49
N ARG A 120 2.22 -31.40 1.92
CA ARG A 120 1.29 -32.45 2.36
C ARG A 120 -0.09 -32.38 1.72
N ARG A 121 -0.45 -31.23 1.16
CA ARG A 121 -1.69 -31.03 0.39
C ARG A 121 -1.42 -30.18 -0.84
N SER A 122 -2.34 -30.26 -1.79
CA SER A 122 -2.37 -29.36 -2.94
C SER A 122 -3.55 -28.39 -2.79
N LEU A 123 -3.34 -27.12 -3.07
CA LEU A 123 -4.39 -26.10 -3.08
C LEU A 123 -4.81 -25.80 -4.51
N ILE A 124 -6.10 -25.91 -4.78
CA ILE A 124 -6.68 -25.51 -6.08
C ILE A 124 -7.32 -24.15 -5.94
N TYR A 125 -6.94 -23.20 -6.79
CA TYR A 125 -7.55 -21.88 -6.87
C TYR A 125 -7.72 -21.46 -8.33
N SER A 126 -8.57 -20.47 -8.58
CA SER A 126 -8.78 -19.91 -9.91
C SER A 126 -8.53 -18.41 -9.91
N GLU A 127 -7.81 -17.93 -10.91
CA GLU A 127 -7.76 -16.52 -11.28
C GLU A 127 -8.89 -16.24 -12.26
N VAL A 128 -9.70 -15.23 -11.95
CA VAL A 128 -10.87 -14.87 -12.73
C VAL A 128 -10.70 -13.44 -13.22
N GLU A 129 -10.65 -13.29 -14.54
CA GLU A 129 -10.63 -12.00 -15.21
C GLU A 129 -11.99 -11.71 -15.84
N ILE A 130 -12.66 -10.66 -15.39
CA ILE A 130 -14.00 -10.29 -15.87
C ILE A 130 -13.93 -9.04 -16.70
N ARG A 131 -14.55 -9.09 -17.88
CA ARG A 131 -14.74 -7.95 -18.78
C ARG A 131 -16.22 -7.75 -19.02
N THR A 132 -16.67 -6.53 -18.78
CA THR A 132 -18.01 -6.05 -19.12
C THR A 132 -17.91 -4.84 -20.05
N ASP A 133 -19.04 -4.34 -20.51
CA ASP A 133 -19.12 -3.09 -21.27
C ASP A 133 -18.78 -1.85 -20.42
N PHE A 134 -18.91 -1.92 -19.10
CA PHE A 134 -18.63 -0.82 -18.18
C PHE A 134 -17.28 -0.93 -17.45
N GLY A 135 -16.61 -2.09 -17.47
CA GLY A 135 -15.37 -2.23 -16.72
C GLY A 135 -14.62 -3.56 -16.86
N TYR A 136 -13.59 -3.67 -16.03
CA TYR A 136 -12.74 -4.85 -15.89
C TYR A 136 -12.40 -5.06 -14.42
N THR A 137 -12.41 -6.31 -13.96
CA THR A 137 -11.90 -6.70 -12.64
C THR A 137 -11.17 -8.03 -12.72
N CYS A 138 -10.28 -8.27 -11.77
CA CYS A 138 -9.54 -9.51 -11.63
C CYS A 138 -9.42 -9.89 -10.16
N PHE A 139 -9.73 -11.14 -9.81
CA PHE A 139 -9.63 -11.65 -8.45
C PHE A 139 -9.37 -13.16 -8.43
N LEU A 140 -8.96 -13.66 -7.26
CA LEU A 140 -8.78 -15.09 -7.04
C LEU A 140 -10.04 -15.68 -6.38
N MET A 141 -10.34 -16.93 -6.71
CA MET A 141 -11.39 -17.73 -6.10
C MET A 141 -10.83 -19.07 -5.62
N ALA A 142 -11.39 -19.59 -4.52
CA ALA A 142 -11.03 -20.91 -4.01
C ALA A 142 -11.62 -22.04 -4.89
N GLY A 143 -10.78 -22.99 -5.31
CA GLY A 143 -11.17 -24.11 -6.16
C GLY A 143 -11.43 -23.73 -7.62
N PHE A 144 -12.16 -24.59 -8.32
CA PHE A 144 -12.62 -24.31 -9.69
C PHE A 144 -13.75 -23.29 -9.70
N CYS A 145 -13.71 -22.39 -10.68
CA CYS A 145 -14.75 -21.41 -10.92
C CYS A 145 -15.68 -21.89 -12.05
N ASP A 146 -16.96 -22.04 -11.73
CA ASP A 146 -18.05 -22.16 -12.69
C ASP A 146 -18.96 -20.92 -12.58
N ARG A 147 -19.99 -20.86 -13.42
CA ARG A 147 -20.88 -19.71 -13.47
C ARG A 147 -21.60 -19.46 -12.15
N ASP A 148 -22.14 -20.50 -11.51
CA ASP A 148 -22.92 -20.35 -10.28
C ASP A 148 -22.05 -19.84 -9.14
N ARG A 149 -20.82 -20.34 -9.05
CA ARG A 149 -19.83 -19.87 -8.08
C ARG A 149 -19.36 -18.45 -8.37
N LEU A 150 -19.16 -18.12 -9.65
CA LEU A 150 -18.79 -16.77 -10.09
C LEU A 150 -19.86 -15.76 -9.68
N GLU A 151 -21.12 -16.06 -9.99
CA GLU A 151 -22.24 -15.18 -9.63
C GLU A 151 -22.42 -15.07 -8.12
N ALA A 152 -22.07 -16.10 -7.33
CA ALA A 152 -22.14 -16.04 -5.88
C ALA A 152 -20.94 -15.34 -5.20
N ASP A 153 -19.87 -15.02 -5.92
CA ASP A 153 -18.65 -14.44 -5.35
C ASP A 153 -18.84 -12.98 -4.92
N GLU A 154 -18.30 -12.62 -3.75
CA GLU A 154 -18.44 -11.26 -3.21
C GLU A 154 -17.74 -10.21 -4.09
N ASN A 155 -16.60 -10.53 -4.72
CA ASN A 155 -15.91 -9.61 -5.62
C ASN A 155 -16.69 -9.40 -6.91
N PHE A 156 -17.34 -10.46 -7.41
CA PHE A 156 -18.24 -10.34 -8.56
C PHE A 156 -19.44 -9.45 -8.21
N GLN A 157 -20.11 -9.73 -7.09
CA GLN A 157 -21.27 -8.96 -6.65
C GLN A 157 -20.93 -7.48 -6.43
N ALA A 158 -19.80 -7.19 -5.79
CA ALA A 158 -19.31 -5.83 -5.62
C ALA A 158 -18.99 -5.14 -6.96
N PHE A 159 -18.43 -5.88 -7.93
CA PHE A 159 -18.14 -5.33 -9.25
C PHE A 159 -19.41 -5.05 -10.08
N MET A 160 -20.45 -5.86 -9.91
CA MET A 160 -21.74 -5.68 -10.58
C MET A 160 -22.68 -4.71 -9.83
N GLU A 161 -22.30 -4.22 -8.66
CA GLU A 161 -23.12 -3.32 -7.85
C GLU A 161 -23.53 -2.06 -8.63
N GLY A 162 -24.84 -1.76 -8.64
CA GLY A 162 -25.39 -0.62 -9.37
C GLY A 162 -25.59 -0.85 -10.88
N THR A 163 -25.25 -2.03 -11.40
CA THR A 163 -25.53 -2.44 -12.78
C THR A 163 -26.86 -3.19 -12.85
N THR A 164 -27.73 -2.81 -13.78
CA THR A 164 -29.02 -3.49 -14.02
C THR A 164 -28.87 -4.68 -14.94
N ASP A 165 -28.07 -4.52 -15.99
CA ASP A 165 -27.85 -5.50 -17.03
C ASP A 165 -26.53 -5.25 -17.75
N SER A 166 -25.80 -6.32 -18.07
CA SER A 166 -24.52 -6.23 -18.78
C SER A 166 -24.10 -7.59 -19.34
N GLU A 167 -23.37 -7.57 -20.46
CA GLU A 167 -22.69 -8.77 -20.97
C GLU A 167 -21.42 -9.02 -20.14
N VAL A 168 -21.36 -10.18 -19.50
CA VAL A 168 -20.23 -10.63 -18.69
C VAL A 168 -19.41 -11.64 -19.49
N ASN A 169 -18.13 -11.33 -19.68
CA ASN A 169 -17.15 -12.23 -20.28
C ASN A 169 -16.03 -12.49 -19.27
N ALA A 170 -16.01 -13.70 -18.70
CA ALA A 170 -15.04 -14.11 -17.69
C ALA A 170 -14.05 -15.14 -18.26
N SER A 171 -12.76 -14.82 -18.20
CA SER A 171 -11.67 -15.79 -18.45
C SER A 171 -11.24 -16.38 -17.11
N VAL A 172 -11.22 -17.71 -17.02
CA VAL A 172 -10.92 -18.45 -15.79
C VAL A 172 -9.68 -19.28 -16.00
N TYR A 173 -8.70 -19.12 -15.12
CA TYR A 173 -7.48 -19.91 -15.10
C TYR A 173 -7.37 -20.61 -13.75
N SER A 174 -7.49 -21.94 -13.74
CA SER A 174 -7.37 -22.72 -12.49
C SER A 174 -6.00 -23.34 -12.36
N TYR A 175 -5.46 -23.27 -11.16
CA TYR A 175 -4.13 -23.70 -10.80
C TYR A 175 -4.18 -24.69 -9.63
N SER A 176 -3.21 -25.61 -9.60
CA SER A 176 -2.89 -26.46 -8.45
C SER A 176 -1.51 -26.08 -7.97
N VAL A 177 -1.32 -25.93 -6.67
CA VAL A 177 0.00 -25.73 -6.08
C VAL A 177 0.19 -26.65 -4.88
N GLY A 178 1.38 -27.22 -4.74
CA GLY A 178 1.73 -28.17 -3.67
C GLY A 178 1.61 -29.63 -4.10
N THR A 179 1.60 -30.53 -3.11
CA THR A 179 1.68 -31.97 -3.32
C THR A 179 0.72 -32.72 -2.39
N GLY A 180 0.12 -33.82 -2.87
CA GLY A 180 -0.81 -34.62 -2.07
C GLY A 180 -2.28 -34.31 -2.38
N GLU A 181 -3.17 -34.52 -1.42
CA GLU A 181 -4.62 -34.40 -1.63
C GLU A 181 -5.01 -32.96 -1.99
N SER A 182 -5.81 -32.80 -3.04
CA SER A 182 -6.26 -31.50 -3.51
C SER A 182 -7.45 -31.00 -2.72
N VAL A 183 -7.33 -29.79 -2.17
CA VAL A 183 -8.39 -29.09 -1.44
C VAL A 183 -8.50 -27.64 -1.94
N SER A 184 -9.63 -27.00 -1.66
CA SER A 184 -9.78 -25.55 -1.93
C SER A 184 -9.20 -24.76 -0.75
N PRO A 185 -8.46 -23.66 -1.01
CA PRO A 185 -7.96 -22.79 0.05
C PRO A 185 -9.12 -22.07 0.75
N ASN A 186 -8.94 -21.73 2.02
CA ASN A 186 -9.78 -20.76 2.71
C ASN A 186 -9.37 -19.31 2.36
N GLU A 187 -10.07 -18.32 2.91
CA GLU A 187 -9.82 -16.89 2.63
C GLU A 187 -8.41 -16.43 3.02
N ASP A 188 -7.92 -16.84 4.19
CA ASP A 188 -6.57 -16.48 4.66
C ASP A 188 -5.50 -17.11 3.77
N GLU A 189 -5.68 -18.38 3.38
CA GLU A 189 -4.79 -19.10 2.46
C GLU A 189 -4.79 -18.46 1.07
N LEU A 190 -5.96 -18.06 0.57
CA LEU A 190 -6.10 -17.38 -0.72
C LEU A 190 -5.46 -15.99 -0.72
N ALA A 191 -5.53 -15.28 0.41
CA ALA A 191 -4.85 -14.00 0.61
C ALA A 191 -3.32 -14.16 0.59
N ILE A 192 -2.78 -15.21 1.22
CA ILE A 192 -1.35 -15.54 1.16
C ILE A 192 -0.94 -15.85 -0.28
N ILE A 193 -1.69 -16.70 -1.00
CA ILE A 193 -1.44 -17.03 -2.42
C ILE A 193 -1.41 -15.75 -3.27
N LYS A 194 -2.38 -14.85 -3.09
CA LYS A 194 -2.44 -13.59 -3.82
C LYS A 194 -1.25 -12.68 -3.53
N GLN A 195 -0.85 -12.59 -2.26
CA GLN A 195 0.20 -11.68 -1.82
C GLN A 195 1.60 -12.13 -2.26
N TYR A 196 1.85 -13.44 -2.28
CA TYR A 196 3.16 -14.04 -2.54
C TYR A 196 3.15 -14.92 -3.80
N ALA A 197 2.41 -14.52 -4.83
CA ALA A 197 2.25 -15.33 -6.05
C ALA A 197 3.58 -15.58 -6.78
N ASP A 198 4.48 -14.59 -6.77
CA ASP A 198 5.80 -14.70 -7.38
C ASP A 198 6.68 -15.70 -6.60
N GLU A 199 6.79 -15.54 -5.28
CA GLU A 199 7.58 -16.46 -4.43
C GLU A 199 6.99 -17.87 -4.40
N LEU A 200 5.65 -17.98 -4.47
CA LEU A 200 4.97 -19.26 -4.58
C LEU A 200 5.40 -20.01 -5.84
N GLY A 201 5.51 -19.32 -6.99
CA GLY A 201 5.96 -19.92 -8.25
C GLY A 201 7.45 -20.22 -8.32
N GLU A 202 8.27 -19.54 -7.50
CA GLU A 202 9.70 -19.83 -7.37
C GLU A 202 9.98 -21.05 -6.49
N GLU A 203 9.25 -21.18 -5.37
CA GLU A 203 9.47 -22.25 -4.39
C GLU A 203 8.66 -23.51 -4.70
N TYR A 204 7.46 -23.36 -5.26
CA TYR A 204 6.55 -24.45 -5.60
C TYR A 204 6.20 -24.43 -7.08
N ASP A 205 6.05 -25.61 -7.68
CA ASP A 205 5.55 -25.71 -9.05
C ASP A 205 4.03 -25.42 -9.05
N VAL A 206 3.61 -24.41 -9.82
CA VAL A 206 2.20 -24.03 -9.96
C VAL A 206 1.67 -24.60 -11.26
N ASP A 207 0.94 -25.71 -11.15
CA ASP A 207 0.37 -26.43 -12.28
C ASP A 207 -0.88 -25.72 -12.81
N SER A 208 -0.88 -25.33 -14.09
CA SER A 208 -2.10 -24.89 -14.78
C SER A 208 -2.98 -26.10 -15.10
N ILE A 209 -4.15 -26.18 -14.45
CA ILE A 209 -5.07 -27.33 -14.57
C ILE A 209 -6.12 -27.09 -15.66
N GLN A 210 -6.72 -25.89 -15.67
CA GLN A 210 -7.85 -25.57 -16.53
C GLN A 210 -7.75 -24.13 -17.01
N ARG A 211 -8.19 -23.91 -18.25
CA ARG A 211 -8.47 -22.60 -18.80
C ARG A 211 -9.86 -22.63 -19.41
N ASP A 212 -10.75 -21.77 -18.92
CA ASP A 212 -12.14 -21.72 -19.34
C ASP A 212 -12.57 -20.29 -19.67
N PHE A 213 -13.69 -20.18 -20.38
CA PHE A 213 -14.31 -18.92 -20.73
C PHE A 213 -15.82 -18.99 -20.52
N ILE A 214 -16.32 -18.16 -19.61
CA ILE A 214 -17.72 -18.08 -19.25
C ILE A 214 -18.28 -16.78 -19.83
N SER A 215 -19.30 -16.88 -20.67
CA SER A 215 -19.97 -15.72 -21.27
C SER A 215 -21.47 -15.80 -21.03
N PHE A 216 -22.05 -14.76 -20.44
CA PHE A 216 -23.46 -14.69 -20.12
C PHE A 216 -23.96 -13.24 -20.05
N TYR A 217 -25.27 -13.08 -20.13
CA TYR A 217 -25.93 -11.81 -19.85
C TYR A 217 -26.35 -11.80 -18.39
N TYR A 218 -25.87 -10.81 -17.63
CA TYR A 218 -26.27 -10.56 -16.25
C TYR A 218 -27.51 -9.68 -16.24
N GLU A 219 -28.51 -10.04 -15.42
CA GLU A 219 -29.68 -9.24 -15.12
C GLU A 219 -29.89 -9.26 -13.61
N ALA A 220 -29.92 -8.09 -12.97
CA ALA A 220 -30.17 -8.01 -11.53
C ALA A 220 -31.57 -8.56 -11.19
N GLU A 221 -31.68 -9.42 -10.18
CA GLU A 221 -32.99 -9.89 -9.70
C GLU A 221 -33.81 -8.69 -9.24
N GLN A 222 -34.97 -8.46 -9.87
CA GLN A 222 -35.91 -7.43 -9.42
C GLN A 222 -36.60 -7.92 -8.14
N GLU A 223 -36.35 -7.25 -7.01
CA GLU A 223 -37.18 -7.44 -5.81
C GLU A 223 -38.63 -7.05 -6.14
N TYR A 224 -39.53 -8.04 -6.14
CA TYR A 224 -40.98 -7.87 -6.34
C TYR A 224 -41.72 -7.55 -5.05
#